data_AF-A0A7X7CUH5-F1
#
_entry.id   AF-A0A7X7CUH5-F1
#
_cell.length_a   1.000
_cell.length_b   1.000
_cell.length_c   1.000
_cell.angle_alpha   90.00
_cell.angle_beta   90.00
_cell.angle_gamma   90.00
#
_symmetry.space_group_name_H-M   'P 1'
#
loop_
_entity.id
_entity.type
_entity.pdbx_description
1 polymer ?
#
loop_
_entity_poly.entity_id
_entity_poly.type
_entity_poly.pdbx_seq_one_letter_code
_entity_poly.pdbx_strand_id
1 'polypeptide(L)'
;MILVIGFGLAALFALMAARPLSTWRVTQGWTYKHPGANQPSETALGLNSLVWAIAAVICVGGALVLHDAQGDARDCDHAKEVFAARDDSARRARLEAKFGMELNRRTETYAKDIVVDVYEVTKGKHLVGRAASSSSREPRLRCTN
;
A
#
# COMPACT_ATOMS: atom_id res chain seq x y z
N MET A 1 -8.95 -4.83 -0.35
CA MET A 1 -9.02 -5.46 -1.68
C MET A 1 -7.66 -6.00 -2.14
N ILE A 2 -6.60 -5.19 -2.15
CA ILE A 2 -5.23 -5.64 -2.53
C ILE A 2 -4.76 -6.83 -1.69
N LEU A 3 -4.93 -6.78 -0.37
CA LEU A 3 -4.61 -7.89 0.53
C LEU A 3 -5.26 -9.22 0.09
N VAL A 4 -6.57 -9.19 -0.18
CA VAL A 4 -7.34 -10.37 -0.58
C VAL A 4 -6.83 -10.94 -1.92
N ILE A 5 -6.57 -10.06 -2.89
CA ILE A 5 -6.03 -10.47 -4.20
C ILE A 5 -4.63 -11.08 -4.03
N GLY A 6 -3.76 -10.43 -3.26
CA GLY A 6 -2.41 -10.91 -2.99
C GLY A 6 -2.38 -12.27 -2.32
N PHE A 7 -3.19 -12.47 -1.28
CA PHE A 7 -3.33 -13.76 -0.62
C PHE A 7 -3.95 -14.83 -1.53
N GLY A 8 -4.94 -14.47 -2.35
CA GLY A 8 -5.53 -15.38 -3.34
C GLY A 8 -4.51 -15.87 -4.36
N LEU A 9 -3.69 -14.97 -4.91
CA LEU A 9 -2.61 -15.32 -5.84
C LEU A 9 -1.52 -16.15 -5.16
N ALA A 10 -1.14 -15.81 -3.93
CA ALA A 10 -0.16 -16.57 -3.18
C ALA A 10 -0.65 -18.00 -2.89
N ALA A 11 -1.92 -18.18 -2.53
CA ALA A 11 -2.51 -19.51 -2.33
C ALA A 11 -2.52 -20.34 -3.62
N LEU A 12 -2.81 -19.71 -4.76
CA LEU A 12 -2.74 -20.36 -6.07
C LEU A 12 -1.31 -20.82 -6.39
N PHE A 13 -0.31 -19.96 -6.20
CA PHE A 13 1.09 -20.31 -6.44
C PHE A 13 1.60 -21.37 -5.47
N ALA A 14 1.20 -21.34 -4.21
CA ALA A 14 1.52 -22.39 -3.24
C ALA A 14 0.92 -23.75 -3.66
N LEU A 15 -0.31 -23.77 -4.18
CA LEU A 15 -0.93 -24.98 -4.72
C LEU A 15 -0.16 -25.51 -5.94
N MET A 16 0.29 -24.61 -6.82
CA MET A 16 1.10 -24.97 -7.99
C MET A 16 2.47 -25.54 -7.61
N ALA A 17 3.08 -25.00 -6.55
CA ALA A 17 4.32 -25.52 -5.97
C ALA A 17 4.12 -26.93 -5.40
N ALA A 18 3.04 -27.16 -4.66
CA ALA A 18 2.74 -28.47 -4.05
C ALA A 18 2.44 -29.58 -5.07
N ARG A 19 2.08 -29.23 -6.32
CA ARG A 19 1.70 -30.18 -7.37
C ARG A 19 2.48 -29.93 -8.66
N PRO A 20 3.83 -30.01 -8.65
CA PRO A 20 4.65 -29.52 -9.75
C PRO A 20 4.43 -30.29 -11.05
N LEU A 21 4.15 -31.61 -10.98
CA LEU A 21 3.86 -32.42 -12.16
C LEU A 21 2.52 -32.05 -12.81
N SER A 22 1.48 -31.83 -11.99
CA SER A 22 0.17 -31.39 -12.48
C SER A 22 0.28 -30.00 -13.11
N THR A 23 1.00 -29.09 -12.44
CA THR A 23 1.26 -27.75 -12.93
C THR A 23 1.95 -27.79 -14.29
N TRP A 24 3.04 -28.56 -14.41
CA TRP A 24 3.75 -28.71 -15.69
C TRP A 24 2.85 -29.27 -16.80
N ARG A 25 2.03 -30.28 -16.50
CA ARG A 25 1.11 -30.85 -17.51
C ARG A 25 0.13 -29.81 -18.06
N VAL A 26 -0.39 -28.93 -17.20
CA VAL A 26 -1.33 -27.88 -17.59
C VAL A 26 -0.64 -26.72 -18.30
N THR A 27 0.55 -26.31 -17.87
CA THR A 27 1.22 -25.12 -18.40
C THR A 27 2.09 -25.39 -19.62
N GLN A 28 2.74 -26.55 -19.67
CA GLN A 28 3.74 -26.89 -20.70
C GLN A 28 3.49 -28.25 -21.37
N GLY A 29 2.76 -29.16 -20.72
CA GLY A 29 2.54 -30.51 -21.23
C GLY A 29 1.89 -30.56 -22.60
N TRP A 30 1.03 -29.59 -22.92
CA TRP A 30 0.35 -29.45 -24.22
C TRP A 30 1.31 -29.15 -25.38
N THR A 31 2.52 -28.68 -25.12
CA THR A 31 3.52 -28.38 -26.17
C THR A 31 4.14 -29.66 -26.75
N TYR A 32 4.00 -30.80 -26.07
CA TYR A 32 4.58 -32.08 -26.47
C TYR A 32 3.54 -33.02 -27.05
N LYS A 33 3.84 -33.66 -28.18
CA LYS A 33 2.99 -34.70 -28.80
C LYS A 33 2.73 -35.89 -27.86
N HIS A 34 3.70 -36.24 -27.01
CA HIS A 34 3.60 -37.29 -26.01
C HIS A 34 4.06 -36.76 -24.63
N PRO A 35 3.16 -36.09 -23.89
CA PRO A 35 3.52 -35.43 -22.63
C PRO A 35 4.01 -36.40 -21.55
N GLY A 36 3.49 -37.64 -21.57
CA GLY A 36 3.87 -38.68 -20.60
C GLY A 36 5.32 -39.14 -20.77
N ALA A 37 5.84 -39.15 -22.00
CA ALA A 37 7.21 -39.57 -22.31
C ALA A 37 8.23 -38.43 -22.14
N ASN A 38 7.79 -37.17 -22.26
CA ASN A 38 8.63 -35.98 -22.13
C ASN A 38 8.48 -35.30 -20.76
N GLN A 39 8.17 -36.08 -19.72
CA GLN A 39 8.05 -35.52 -18.38
C GLN A 39 9.40 -34.97 -17.90
N PRO A 40 9.41 -33.79 -17.26
CA PRO A 40 10.61 -33.21 -16.70
C PRO A 40 11.17 -34.10 -15.58
N SER A 41 12.48 -34.04 -15.40
CA SER A 41 13.16 -34.75 -14.31
C SER A 41 12.68 -34.25 -12.94
N GLU A 42 12.89 -35.05 -11.89
CA GLU A 42 12.53 -34.67 -10.51
C GLU A 42 13.20 -33.36 -10.09
N THR A 43 14.46 -33.15 -10.47
CA THR A 43 15.18 -31.89 -10.21
C THR A 43 14.51 -30.70 -10.90
N ALA A 44 14.05 -30.86 -12.14
CA ALA A 44 13.36 -29.80 -12.86
C ALA A 44 11.98 -29.52 -12.26
N LEU A 45 11.26 -30.55 -11.79
CA LEU A 45 10.01 -30.39 -11.05
C LEU A 45 10.23 -29.69 -9.70
N GLY A 46 11.30 -30.02 -8.99
CA GLY A 46 11.70 -29.36 -7.75
C GLY A 46 12.03 -27.89 -7.95
N LEU A 47 12.76 -27.56 -9.02
CA LEU A 47 13.05 -26.18 -9.38
C LEU A 47 11.77 -25.40 -9.74
N ASN A 48 10.86 -26.03 -10.49
CA ASN A 48 9.57 -25.43 -10.81
C ASN A 48 8.75 -25.15 -9.53
N SER A 49 8.72 -26.10 -8.59
CA SER A 49 8.08 -25.89 -7.28
C SER A 49 8.69 -24.72 -6.52
N LEU A 50 10.01 -24.59 -6.52
CA LEU A 50 10.70 -23.50 -5.85
C LEU A 50 10.33 -22.13 -6.47
N VAL A 51 10.26 -22.03 -7.80
CA VAL A 51 9.85 -20.80 -8.48
C VAL A 51 8.43 -20.38 -8.05
N TRP A 52 7.49 -21.31 -8.01
CA TRP A 52 6.12 -21.01 -7.55
C TRP A 52 6.06 -20.63 -6.07
N ALA A 53 6.87 -21.26 -5.21
CA ALA A 53 6.98 -20.88 -3.80
C ALA A 53 7.52 -19.44 -3.64
N ILE A 54 8.55 -19.07 -4.39
CA ILE A 54 9.09 -17.70 -4.39
C ILE A 54 8.02 -16.71 -4.87
N ALA A 55 7.30 -17.03 -5.95
CA ALA A 55 6.21 -16.19 -6.44
C ALA A 55 5.12 -15.96 -5.38
N ALA A 56 4.76 -16.99 -4.62
CA ALA A 56 3.80 -16.87 -3.52
C ALA A 56 4.28 -15.89 -2.43
N VAL A 57 5.55 -15.99 -2.02
CA VAL A 57 6.16 -15.09 -1.02
C VAL A 57 6.16 -13.64 -1.51
N ILE A 58 6.53 -13.41 -2.77
CA ILE A 58 6.53 -12.06 -3.38
C ILE A 58 5.11 -11.49 -3.39
N CYS A 59 4.09 -12.30 -3.72
CA CYS A 59 2.70 -11.83 -3.71
C CYS A 59 2.22 -11.40 -2.33
N VAL A 60 2.53 -12.18 -1.27
CA VAL A 60 2.16 -11.80 0.10
C VAL A 60 2.92 -10.55 0.53
N GLY A 61 4.24 -10.53 0.36
CA GLY A 61 5.08 -9.39 0.74
C GLY A 61 4.68 -8.11 0.01
N GLY A 62 4.50 -8.18 -1.30
CA GLY A 62 4.05 -7.05 -2.11
C GLY A 62 2.65 -6.57 -1.73
N ALA A 63 1.72 -7.48 -1.45
CA ALA A 63 0.37 -7.11 -1.03
C ALA A 63 0.34 -6.41 0.33
N LEU A 64 1.20 -6.81 1.27
CA LEU A 64 1.34 -6.15 2.57
C LEU A 64 1.88 -4.72 2.40
N VAL A 65 2.97 -4.55 1.65
CA VAL A 65 3.57 -3.23 1.40
C VAL A 65 2.59 -2.30 0.68
N LEU A 66 1.90 -2.80 -0.35
CA LEU A 66 0.91 -2.00 -1.08
C LEU A 66 -0.32 -1.68 -0.23
N HIS A 67 -0.75 -2.58 0.65
CA HIS A 67 -1.86 -2.30 1.56
C HIS A 67 -1.52 -1.19 2.54
N ASP A 68 -0.31 -1.23 3.11
CA ASP A 68 0.18 -0.19 4.02
C ASP A 68 0.26 1.17 3.31
N ALA A 69 0.89 1.21 2.13
CA ALA A 69 0.98 2.42 1.33
C ALA A 69 -0.40 2.99 0.91
N GLN A 70 -1.40 2.13 0.68
CA GLN A 70 -2.77 2.58 0.44
C GLN A 70 -3.45 3.14 1.68
N GLY A 71 -3.19 2.55 2.85
CA GLY A 71 -3.64 3.10 4.14
C GLY A 71 -3.09 4.51 4.33
N ASP A 72 -1.79 4.67 4.13
CA ASP A 72 -1.09 5.95 4.25
C ASP A 72 -1.65 7.04 3.33
N ALA A 73 -1.90 6.68 2.08
CA ALA A 73 -2.47 7.62 1.11
C ALA A 73 -3.88 8.07 1.53
N ARG A 74 -4.69 7.14 2.07
CA ARG A 74 -6.05 7.45 2.56
C ARG A 74 -6.01 8.33 3.80
N ASP A 75 -5.16 8.02 4.77
CA ASP A 75 -4.99 8.81 5.99
C ASP A 75 -4.55 10.24 5.64
N CYS A 76 -3.63 10.37 4.69
CA CYS A 76 -3.20 11.67 4.15
C CYS A 76 -4.35 12.45 3.50
N ASP A 77 -5.22 11.79 2.72
CA ASP A 77 -6.35 12.44 2.06
C ASP A 77 -7.44 12.83 3.06
N HIS A 78 -7.73 12.00 4.07
CA HIS A 78 -8.61 12.36 5.18
C HIS A 78 -8.08 13.57 5.95
N ALA A 79 -6.77 13.62 6.24
CA ALA A 79 -6.13 14.75 6.91
C ALA A 79 -6.29 16.07 6.15
N LYS A 80 -6.15 16.04 4.82
CA LYS A 80 -6.40 17.22 3.97
C LYS A 80 -7.86 17.67 4.06
N GLU A 81 -8.81 16.74 4.08
CA GLU A 81 -10.24 17.05 4.19
C GLU A 81 -10.56 17.70 5.54
N VAL A 82 -10.02 17.15 6.64
CA VAL A 82 -10.21 17.74 7.97
C VAL A 82 -9.53 19.11 8.07
N PHE A 83 -8.34 19.29 7.49
CA PHE A 83 -7.66 20.59 7.44
C PHE A 83 -8.46 21.62 6.62
N ALA A 84 -9.05 21.23 5.49
CA ALA A 84 -9.87 22.13 4.68
C ALA A 84 -11.11 22.64 5.45
N ALA A 85 -11.57 21.89 6.46
CA ALA A 85 -12.65 22.28 7.35
C ALA A 85 -12.20 23.08 8.60
N ARG A 86 -10.93 23.50 8.70
CA ARG A 86 -10.37 24.12 9.92
C ARG A 86 -11.14 25.34 10.45
N ASP A 87 -11.71 26.14 9.55
CA ASP A 87 -12.41 27.39 9.90
C ASP A 87 -13.87 27.14 10.33
N ASP A 88 -14.35 25.91 10.15
CA ASP A 88 -15.67 25.42 10.58
C ASP A 88 -15.50 24.32 11.64
N SER A 89 -15.49 24.73 12.91
CA SER A 89 -15.28 23.83 14.06
C SER A 89 -16.29 22.68 14.11
N ALA A 90 -17.54 22.91 13.72
CA ALA A 90 -18.58 21.89 13.73
C ALA A 90 -18.35 20.84 12.63
N ARG A 91 -17.95 21.28 11.43
CA ARG A 91 -17.60 20.37 10.33
C ARG A 91 -16.32 19.61 10.62
N ARG A 92 -15.30 20.28 11.19
CA ARG A 92 -14.05 19.65 11.62
C ARG A 92 -14.29 18.53 12.62
N ALA A 93 -15.02 18.80 13.71
CA ALA A 93 -15.31 17.80 14.74
C ALA A 93 -16.04 16.57 14.18
N ARG A 94 -16.93 16.76 13.20
CA ARG A 94 -17.60 15.64 12.51
C ARG A 94 -16.63 14.80 11.70
N LEU A 95 -15.69 15.42 11.00
CA LEU A 95 -14.70 14.70 10.17
C LEU A 95 -13.66 13.98 11.04
N GLU A 96 -13.19 14.61 12.12
CA GLU A 96 -12.31 13.99 13.12
C GLU A 96 -12.97 12.74 13.73
N ALA A 97 -14.25 12.85 14.12
CA ALA A 97 -15.01 11.69 14.62
C ALA A 97 -15.26 10.63 13.55
N LYS A 98 -15.53 11.02 12.29
CA LYS A 98 -15.78 10.11 11.18
C LYS A 98 -14.55 9.29 10.80
N PHE A 99 -13.38 9.91 10.81
CA PHE A 99 -12.12 9.28 10.42
C PHE A 99 -11.32 8.75 11.62
N GLY A 100 -11.76 9.03 12.85
CA GLY A 100 -11.08 8.58 14.07
C GLY A 100 -9.70 9.22 14.24
N MET A 101 -9.54 10.47 13.80
CA MET A 101 -8.27 11.17 13.78
C MET A 101 -8.36 12.50 14.52
N GLU A 102 -7.28 12.89 15.20
CA GLU A 102 -7.19 14.16 15.91
C GLU A 102 -6.06 14.99 15.29
N LEU A 103 -6.42 16.10 14.63
CA LEU A 103 -5.41 17.00 14.06
C LEU A 103 -4.80 17.85 15.17
N ASN A 104 -3.66 17.39 15.70
CA ASN A 104 -2.89 18.21 16.62
C ASN A 104 -2.10 19.27 15.83
N ARG A 105 -2.46 20.55 16.01
CA ARG A 105 -1.78 21.67 15.35
C ARG A 105 -0.50 22.00 16.11
N ARG A 106 0.65 21.85 15.46
CA ARG A 106 1.92 22.41 15.90
C ARG A 106 2.34 23.50 14.92
N THR A 107 2.61 24.69 15.43
CA THR A 107 3.15 25.77 14.61
C THR A 107 4.66 25.78 14.75
N GLU A 108 5.37 25.62 13.63
CA GLU A 108 6.83 25.69 13.58
C GLU A 108 7.28 26.89 12.75
N THR A 109 8.13 27.72 13.35
CA THR A 109 8.69 28.92 12.71
C THR A 109 10.04 28.56 12.10
N TYR A 110 10.13 28.55 10.77
CA TYR A 110 11.37 28.30 10.03
C TYR A 110 11.90 29.61 9.44
N ALA A 111 13.00 30.11 10.01
CA ALA A 111 13.55 31.44 9.70
C ALA A 111 12.55 32.60 9.94
N LYS A 112 13.03 33.84 9.81
CA LYS A 112 12.41 35.03 10.42
C LYS A 112 10.96 35.32 10.00
N ASP A 113 10.49 34.75 8.88
CA ASP A 113 9.19 35.09 8.27
C ASP A 113 8.35 33.90 7.75
N ILE A 114 8.73 32.63 8.00
CA ILE A 114 7.93 31.47 7.53
C ILE A 114 7.32 30.73 8.72
N VAL A 115 6.00 30.85 8.83
CA VAL A 115 5.17 30.07 9.75
C VAL A 115 4.62 28.87 8.99
N VAL A 116 4.85 27.67 9.51
CA VAL A 116 4.34 26.42 8.95
C VAL A 116 3.43 25.77 9.99
N ASP A 117 2.22 25.40 9.57
CA ASP A 117 1.33 24.59 10.39
C ASP A 117 1.61 23.12 10.08
N VAL A 118 2.15 22.41 11.06
CA VAL A 118 2.41 20.97 11.01
C VAL A 118 1.31 20.28 11.79
N TYR A 119 0.62 19.35 11.14
CA TYR A 119 -0.39 18.52 11.78
C TYR A 119 0.10 17.08 11.85
N GLU A 120 -0.04 16.45 13.00
CA GLU A 120 0.18 15.02 13.12
C GLU A 120 -1.05 14.27 12.63
N VAL A 121 -0.86 13.29 11.73
CA VAL A 121 -1.95 12.51 11.12
C VAL A 121 -2.00 11.12 11.75
N THR A 122 -0.85 10.45 11.82
CA THR A 122 -0.65 9.11 12.39
C THR A 122 0.77 9.06 12.96
N LYS A 123 1.09 8.11 13.88
CA LYS A 123 2.43 7.99 14.49
C LYS A 123 3.55 8.10 13.44
N GLY A 124 4.33 9.18 13.53
CA GLY A 124 5.46 9.45 12.64
C GLY A 124 5.10 9.97 11.24
N LYS A 125 3.85 10.38 10.99
CA LYS A 125 3.43 11.01 9.72
C LYS A 125 2.79 12.35 9.98
N HIS A 126 3.25 13.33 9.21
CA HIS A 126 2.88 14.72 9.37
C HIS A 126 2.25 15.26 8.08
N LEU A 127 1.12 15.95 8.21
CA LEU A 127 0.59 16.82 7.18
C LEU A 127 1.17 18.21 7.40
N VAL A 128 2.06 18.62 6.51
CA VAL A 128 2.69 19.93 6.56
C VAL A 128 1.94 20.88 5.64
N GLY A 129 1.35 21.92 6.22
CA GLY A 129 0.75 23.04 5.50
C GLY A 129 1.57 24.30 5.71
N ARG A 130 2.10 24.88 4.62
CA ARG A 130 2.69 26.23 4.73
C ARG A 130 1.55 27.22 4.95
N ALA A 131 1.56 27.93 6.07
CA ALA A 131 0.66 29.06 6.25
C ALA A 131 1.04 30.08 5.16
N ALA A 132 0.10 30.40 4.28
CA ALA A 132 0.34 31.41 3.26
C ALA A 132 0.74 32.70 3.97
N SER A 133 1.93 33.23 3.68
CA SER A 133 2.14 34.66 3.89
C SER A 133 1.07 35.38 3.05
N SER A 134 0.60 36.51 3.54
CA SER A 134 -0.64 37.21 3.17
C SER A 134 -0.90 37.50 1.67
N SER A 135 -0.05 37.03 0.76
CA SER A 135 -0.12 37.29 -0.69
C SER A 135 -0.20 36.04 -1.60
N SER A 136 -0.37 34.81 -1.09
CA SER A 136 -0.35 33.60 -1.95
C SER A 136 -1.56 32.68 -1.77
N ARG A 137 -2.23 32.36 -2.88
CA ARG A 137 -3.37 31.44 -3.01
C ARG A 137 -3.03 30.04 -2.48
N GLU A 138 -3.96 29.50 -1.72
CA GLU A 138 -4.09 28.12 -1.23
C GLU A 138 -2.86 27.49 -0.55
N PRO A 139 -2.98 27.02 0.71
CA PRO A 139 -1.90 26.29 1.37
C PRO A 139 -1.59 25.00 0.61
N ARG A 140 -0.34 24.84 0.15
CA ARG A 140 0.12 23.57 -0.41
C ARG A 140 0.34 22.57 0.72
N LEU A 141 -0.54 21.58 0.82
CA LEU A 141 -0.42 20.49 1.77
C LEU A 141 0.47 19.37 1.19
N ARG A 142 1.43 18.91 1.98
CA ARG A 142 2.18 17.67 1.69
C ARG A 142 2.19 16.78 2.92
N CYS A 143 1.98 15.49 2.69
CA CYS A 143 2.27 14.48 3.71
C CYS A 143 3.74 14.12 3.65
N THR A 144 4.38 14.12 4.81
CA THR A 144 5.78 13.76 5.00
C THR A 144 5.89 12.69 6.08
N ASN A 145 6.86 11.80 5.91
CA ASN A 145 7.32 10.88 6.95
C ASN A 145 8.33 11.57 7.87
#